data_AF-A0A514WPV8-F1
#
_entry.id   AF-A0A514WPV8-F1
#
_cell.length_a   1.000
_cell.length_b   1.000
_cell.length_c   1.000
_cell.angle_alpha   90.00
_cell.angle_beta   90.00
_cell.angle_gamma   90.00
#
_symmetry.space_group_name_H-M   'P 1'
#
loop_
_entity.id
_entity.type
_entity.pdbx_description
1 polymer ?
#
loop_
_entity_poly.entity_id
_entity_poly.type
_entity_poly.pdbx_seq_one_letter_code
_entity_poly.pdbx_strand_id
1 'polypeptide(L)' 'MQEAPRLFISYSHDDQAHKDWVLMLATRLVANGVDVLLDQWDMRLGSDLSAVSTNGADLRL' A
#
# COMPACT_ATOMS: atom_id res chain seq x y z
N MET A 1 9.06 6.08 -21.38
CA MET A 1 8.79 6.08 -19.92
C MET A 1 8.60 4.63 -19.54
N GLN A 2 9.37 4.09 -18.59
CA GLN A 2 9.12 2.73 -18.10
C GLN A 2 7.89 2.78 -17.20
N GLU A 3 6.87 1.98 -17.51
CA GLU A 3 5.72 1.82 -16.64
C GLU A 3 6.16 1.19 -15.31
N ALA A 4 5.55 1.66 -14.21
CA ALA A 4 5.72 1.04 -12.91
C ALA A 4 5.32 -0.45 -13.00
N PRO A 5 6.13 -1.39 -12.49
CA PRO A 5 5.77 -2.80 -12.48
C PRO A 5 4.50 -2.96 -11.63
N ARG A 6 3.51 -3.68 -12.18
CA ARG A 6 2.25 -3.97 -11.49
C ARG A 6 2.30 -5.37 -10.88
N LEU A 7 1.90 -5.48 -9.62
CA LEU A 7 1.89 -6.73 -8.86
C LEU A 7 0.50 -6.98 -8.27
N PHE A 8 0.02 -8.22 -8.38
CA PHE A 8 -1.18 -8.69 -7.69
C PHE A 8 -0.78 -9.63 -6.56
N ILE A 9 -1.30 -9.39 -5.35
CA ILE A 9 -1.05 -10.22 -4.16
C ILE A 9 -2.35 -10.90 -3.77
N SER A 10 -2.39 -12.23 -3.94
CA SER A 10 -3.44 -13.09 -3.41
C SER A 10 -3.01 -13.71 -2.08
N TYR A 11 -3.88 -13.65 -1.08
CA TYR A 11 -3.59 -14.10 0.27
C TYR A 11 -4.84 -14.61 1.00
N SER A 12 -4.66 -15.42 2.04
CA SER A 12 -5.76 -15.93 2.87
C SER A 12 -6.29 -14.85 3.80
N HIS A 13 -7.61 -14.62 3.80
CA HIS A 13 -8.26 -13.57 4.60
C HIS A 13 -8.61 -14.01 6.03
N ASP A 14 -8.11 -15.16 6.48
CA ASP A 14 -8.49 -15.77 7.75
C ASP A 14 -7.88 -15.08 8.97
N ASP A 15 -6.64 -14.58 8.86
CA ASP A 15 -5.88 -14.09 10.02
C ASP A 15 -5.59 -12.59 9.94
N GLN A 16 -5.84 -11.88 11.05
CA GLN A 16 -5.64 -10.43 11.11
C GLN A 16 -4.15 -10.06 11.08
N ALA A 17 -3.27 -10.82 11.75
CA ALA A 17 -1.83 -10.56 11.69
C ALA A 17 -1.29 -10.79 10.28
N HIS A 18 -1.83 -11.77 9.55
CA HIS A 18 -1.51 -11.97 8.14
C HIS A 18 -1.96 -10.80 7.26
N LYS A 19 -3.18 -10.25 7.48
CA LYS A 19 -3.67 -9.04 6.80
C LYS A 19 -2.75 -7.84 7.02
N ASP A 20 -2.40 -7.57 8.27
CA ASP A 20 -1.51 -6.46 8.64
C ASP A 20 -0.12 -6.61 8.01
N TRP A 21 0.41 -7.84 7.97
CA TRP A 21 1.69 -8.12 7.31
C TRP A 21 1.62 -7.90 5.79
N VAL A 22 0.55 -8.36 5.13
CA VAL A 22 0.33 -8.16 3.68
C VAL A 22 0.20 -6.66 3.38
N LEU A 23 -0.51 -5.91 4.22
CA LEU A 23 -0.64 -4.47 4.08
C LEU A 23 0.72 -3.77 4.18
N MET A 24 1.52 -4.09 5.21
CA MET A 24 2.88 -3.53 5.36
C MET A 24 3.77 -3.85 4.15
N LEU A 25 3.67 -5.06 3.60
CA LEU A 25 4.39 -5.45 2.39
C LEU A 25 3.97 -4.60 1.19
N ALA A 26 2.66 -4.45 0.96
CA ALA A 26 2.12 -3.64 -0.13
C ALA A 26 2.54 -2.17 -0.01
N THR A 27 2.46 -1.58 1.18
CA THR A 27 2.90 -0.19 1.43
C THR A 27 4.38 -0.01 1.05
N ARG A 28 5.24 -0.95 1.42
CA ARG A 28 6.67 -0.90 1.06
C ARG A 28 6.89 -0.98 -0.44
N LEU A 29 6.15 -1.84 -1.14
CA LEU A 29 6.26 -1.99 -2.60
C LEU A 29 5.82 -0.72 -3.33
N VAL A 30 4.71 -0.11 -2.91
CA VAL A 30 4.24 1.19 -3.44
C VAL A 30 5.27 2.30 -3.21
N ALA A 31 5.89 2.35 -2.03
CA ALA A 31 6.98 3.30 -1.75
C ALA A 31 8.22 3.09 -2.65
N ASN A 32 8.41 1.89 -3.21
CA ASN A 32 9.47 1.58 -4.17
C ASN A 32 9.02 1.76 -5.65
N GLY A 33 7.84 2.34 -5.89
CA GLY A 33 7.33 2.60 -7.24
C GLY A 33 6.71 1.39 -7.93
N VAL A 34 6.28 0.39 -7.16
CA VAL A 34 5.52 -0.77 -7.66
C VAL A 34 4.03 -0.50 -7.46
N ASP A 35 3.22 -0.69 -8.49
CA ASP A 35 1.77 -0.61 -8.37
C ASP A 35 1.24 -1.95 -7.83
N VAL A 36 0.57 -1.93 -6.67
CA VAL A 36 0.14 -3.15 -5.97
C VAL A 36 -1.37 -3.23 -5.88
N LEU A 37 -1.92 -4.35 -6.36
CA LEU A 37 -3.31 -4.75 -6.20
C LEU A 37 -3.39 -5.87 -5.18
N LEU A 38 -4.17 -5.67 -4.12
CA LEU A 38 -4.50 -6.72 -3.17
C LEU A 38 -5.78 -7.41 -3.61
N ASP A 39 -5.79 -8.73 -3.56
CA ASP A 39 -7.00 -9.54 -3.56
C ASP A 39 -7.74 -9.26 -2.25
N GLN A 40 -8.54 -8.19 -2.17
CA GLN A 40 -9.44 -7.96 -1.04
C GLN A 40 -10.87 -7.96 -1.56
N TRP A 41 -11.57 -9.08 -1.39
CA TRP A 41 -13.01 -9.12 -1.65
C TRP A 41 -13.70 -8.37 -0.51
N ASP A 42 -14.16 -7.16 -0.81
CA ASP A 42 -14.74 -6.21 0.14
C ASP A 42 -15.74 -6.87 1.11
N MET A 43 -15.44 -6.77 2.40
CA MET A 43 -16.43 -6.27 3.35
C MET A 43 -15.74 -5.29 4.30
N ARG A 44 -15.88 -4.00 3.95
CA ARG A 44 -15.52 -2.78 4.72
C ARG A 44 -14.21 -2.12 4.29
N LEU A 45 -14.25 -1.52 3.10
CA LEU A 45 -13.58 -0.25 2.82
C LEU A 45 -13.96 0.78 3.89
N GLY A 46 -13.08 0.98 4.87
CA GLY A 46 -13.31 1.93 5.94
C GLY A 46 -12.05 2.18 6.74
N SER A 47 -11.08 2.84 6.13
CA SER A 47 -10.25 3.90 6.73
C SER A 47 -9.03 4.17 5.85
N ASP A 48 -9.04 5.35 5.24
CA ASP A 48 -7.89 6.23 5.09
C ASP A 48 -6.60 5.66 4.50
N LEU A 49 -6.62 5.43 3.19
CA LEU A 49 -5.44 5.71 2.35
C LEU A 49 -5.48 7.17 1.87
N SER A 50 -5.77 8.08 2.81
CA SER A 50 -5.65 9.52 2.63
C SER A 50 -4.17 9.89 2.73
N ALA A 51 -3.51 9.90 1.56
CA ALA A 51 -2.38 10.76 1.21
C ALA A 51 -1.56 11.35 2.38
N VAL A 52 -0.40 10.75 2.69
CA VAL A 52 0.74 11.53 3.19
C VAL A 52 1.94 11.35 2.25
N SER A 53 1.84 12.02 1.10
CA SER A 53 3.02 12.55 0.42
C SER A 53 3.05 14.04 0.67
N THR A 54 3.64 14.45 1.79
CA THR A 54 4.11 15.84 1.95
C THR A 54 5.62 15.81 1.86
N ASN A 55 6.05 16.19 0.66
CA ASN A 55 7.39 16.57 0.25
C ASN A 55 8.15 17.32 1.35
N GLY A 56 9.43 16.97 1.50
CA GLY A 56 10.37 17.82 2.21
C GLY A 56 10.56 19.16 1.50
N ALA A 57 10.62 20.23 2.28
CA ALA A 57 11.45 21.40 2.02
C ALA A 57 11.56 22.21 3.32
N ASP A 58 12.78 22.22 3.85
CA ASP A 58 13.45 23.36 4.49
C ASP A 58 12.62 24.64 4.67
N LEU A 59 12.54 25.12 5.92
CA LEU A 59 12.74 26.53 6.22
C LEU A 59 13.31 26.64 7.65
N ARG A 60 14.62 26.84 7.72
CA ARG A 60 15.30 27.50 8.85
C ARG A 60 14.72 28.90 9.01
N LEU A 61 14.22 29.25 10.19
CA LEU A 61 14.38 30.54 10.84
C LEU A 61 14.37 30.32 12.36
#